data_AF-A0AA38ZXV9-F1
#
_entry.id   AF-A0AA38ZXV9-F1
#
_cell.length_a   1.000
_cell.length_b   1.000
_cell.length_c   1.000
_cell.angle_alpha   90.00
_cell.angle_beta   90.00
_cell.angle_gamma   90.00
#
_symmetry.space_group_name_H-M   'P 1'
#
loop_
_entity.id
_entity.type
_entity.pdbx_description
1 polymer ?
#
loop_
_entity_poly.entity_id
_entity_poly.type
_entity_poly.pdbx_seq_one_letter_code
_entity_poly.pdbx_strand_id
1 'polypeptide(L)'
;MAQIIGLDTASEIWTALEKIFSAASKACIMQLRFQLQTTKKGGLSMMEYLLKIKSIVDNLLEIGENITEQDRILYLLAGLGAEYNSFVISVTSRHEPLSLEEIHSMLLTHENRLNNNTQQKKQISYKQILQQ
;
A
#
# COMPACT_ATOMS: atom_id res chain seq x y z
N MET A 1 11.47 -21.91 18.57
CA MET A 1 10.93 -22.57 19.78
C MET A 1 11.89 -22.27 20.92
N ALA A 2 11.64 -21.21 21.70
CA ALA A 2 12.50 -20.87 22.83
C ALA A 2 12.12 -21.76 24.03
N GLN A 3 13.03 -22.62 24.47
CA GLN A 3 12.85 -23.44 25.66
C GLN A 3 12.90 -22.55 26.90
N ILE A 4 11.76 -22.43 27.58
CA ILE A 4 11.67 -21.98 28.97
C ILE A 4 11.97 -23.22 29.82
N ILE A 5 13.24 -23.63 29.88
CA ILE A 5 13.67 -24.73 30.76
C ILE A 5 14.89 -24.21 31.53
N GLY A 6 14.71 -23.89 32.82
CA GLY A 6 15.79 -23.48 33.74
C GLY A 6 15.77 -22.04 34.26
N LEU A 7 14.64 -21.31 34.16
CA LEU A 7 14.52 -19.97 34.77
C LEU A 7 13.71 -20.09 36.07
N ASP A 8 14.36 -19.87 37.21
CA ASP A 8 13.77 -20.10 38.54
C ASP A 8 13.17 -18.83 39.16
N THR A 9 13.42 -17.66 38.56
CA THR A 9 12.88 -16.38 39.06
C THR A 9 11.85 -15.78 38.11
N ALA A 10 10.80 -15.18 38.69
CA ALA A 10 9.77 -14.47 37.93
C ALA A 10 10.36 -13.35 37.05
N SER A 11 11.46 -12.73 37.48
CA SER A 11 12.18 -11.71 36.71
C SER A 11 12.80 -12.29 35.43
N GLU A 12 13.44 -13.45 35.49
CA GLU A 12 14.05 -14.09 34.32
C GLU A 12 13.01 -14.54 33.30
N ILE A 13 11.89 -15.11 33.78
CA ILE A 13 10.75 -15.49 32.93
C ILE A 13 10.18 -14.26 32.23
N TRP A 14 9.99 -13.14 32.96
CA TRP A 14 9.50 -11.90 32.38
C TRP A 14 10.44 -11.33 31.32
N THR A 15 11.75 -11.27 31.59
CA THR A 15 12.75 -10.80 30.61
C THR A 15 12.81 -11.69 29.37
N ALA A 16 12.71 -13.01 29.53
CA ALA A 16 12.68 -13.95 28.41
C ALA A 16 11.42 -13.74 27.54
N LEU A 17 10.25 -13.58 28.18
CA LEU A 17 8.99 -13.30 27.51
C LEU A 17 9.04 -11.96 26.76
N GLU A 18 9.51 -10.90 27.43
CA GLU A 18 9.69 -9.57 26.85
C GLU A 18 10.61 -9.62 25.63
N LYS A 19 11.71 -10.36 25.71
CA LYS A 19 12.64 -10.53 24.58
C LYS A 19 11.99 -11.25 23.41
N ILE A 20 11.22 -12.31 23.65
CA ILE A 20 10.50 -13.05 22.60
C ILE A 20 9.44 -12.16 21.97
N PHE A 21 8.64 -11.46 22.78
CA PHE A 21 7.59 -10.57 22.31
C PHE A 21 8.17 -9.37 21.53
N SER A 22 9.25 -8.77 22.02
CA SER A 22 9.97 -7.69 21.34
C SER A 22 10.54 -8.15 20.00
N ALA A 23 11.16 -9.34 19.94
CA ALA A 23 11.68 -9.89 18.70
C ALA A 23 10.55 -10.19 17.68
N ALA A 24 9.44 -10.77 18.14
CA ALA A 24 8.27 -11.04 17.31
C ALA A 24 7.63 -9.74 16.79
N SER A 25 7.51 -8.72 17.63
CA SER A 25 7.01 -7.40 17.27
C SER A 25 7.90 -6.73 16.21
N LYS A 26 9.23 -6.73 16.39
CA LYS A 26 10.19 -6.19 15.41
C LYS A 26 10.11 -6.90 14.07
N ALA A 27 10.01 -8.23 14.06
CA ALA A 27 9.84 -9.00 12.84
C ALA A 27 8.52 -8.67 12.13
N CYS A 28 7.42 -8.53 12.89
CA CYS A 28 6.11 -8.13 12.38
C CYS A 28 6.15 -6.74 11.72
N ILE A 29 6.73 -5.75 12.40
CA ILE A 29 6.90 -4.39 11.87
C ILE A 29 7.68 -4.43 10.55
N MET A 30 8.79 -5.15 10.51
CA MET A 30 9.62 -5.26 9.31
C MET A 30 8.86 -5.95 8.15
N GLN A 31 8.09 -6.99 8.45
CA GLN A 31 7.24 -7.66 7.47
C GLN A 31 6.18 -6.72 6.90
N LEU A 32 5.47 -5.97 7.75
CA LEU A 32 4.44 -5.03 7.32
C LEU A 32 5.02 -3.87 6.50
N ARG A 33 6.17 -3.32 6.89
CA ARG A 33 6.89 -2.30 6.08
C ARG A 33 7.31 -2.86 4.72
N PHE A 34 7.81 -4.09 4.68
CA PHE A 34 8.15 -4.76 3.43
C PHE A 34 6.92 -4.96 2.55
N GLN A 35 5.79 -5.40 3.13
CA GLN A 35 4.53 -5.51 2.39
C GLN A 35 4.07 -4.15 1.85
N LEU A 36 4.14 -3.09 2.66
CA LEU A 36 3.77 -1.73 2.23
C LEU A 36 4.60 -1.27 1.03
N GLN A 37 5.92 -1.45 1.07
CA GLN A 37 6.84 -1.04 0.00
C GLN A 37 6.67 -1.86 -1.29
N THR A 38 6.36 -3.15 -1.16
CA THR A 38 6.28 -4.08 -2.31
C THR A 38 4.87 -4.21 -2.88
N THR A 39 3.86 -3.65 -2.22
CA THR A 39 2.48 -3.70 -2.72
C THR A 39 2.37 -2.91 -4.01
N LYS A 40 1.95 -3.60 -5.07
CA LYS A 40 1.65 -3.01 -6.38
C LYS A 40 0.15 -3.07 -6.65
N LYS A 41 -0.37 -2.10 -7.38
CA LYS A 41 -1.75 -2.13 -7.90
C LYS A 41 -1.95 -3.36 -8.79
N GLY A 42 -1.06 -3.55 -9.76
CA GLY A 42 -1.14 -4.65 -10.72
C GLY A 42 -2.54 -4.74 -11.36
N GLY A 43 -3.13 -5.94 -11.36
CA GLY A 43 -4.47 -6.18 -11.88
C GLY A 43 -5.64 -5.82 -10.96
N LEU A 44 -5.38 -5.32 -9.75
CA LEU A 44 -6.44 -4.90 -8.81
C LEU A 44 -7.16 -3.66 -9.34
N SER A 45 -8.43 -3.50 -8.95
CA SER A 45 -9.08 -2.20 -9.04
C SER A 45 -8.41 -1.20 -8.11
N MET A 46 -8.57 0.09 -8.39
CA MET A 46 -8.00 1.15 -7.56
C MET A 46 -8.55 1.07 -6.13
N MET A 47 -9.83 0.78 -5.96
CA MET A 47 -10.44 0.65 -4.64
C MET A 47 -9.83 -0.49 -3.82
N GLU A 48 -9.66 -1.68 -4.42
CA GLU A 48 -9.01 -2.81 -3.75
C GLU A 48 -7.57 -2.51 -3.37
N TYR A 49 -6.83 -1.83 -4.26
CA TYR A 49 -5.47 -1.40 -3.99
C TYR A 49 -5.39 -0.41 -2.81
N LEU A 50 -6.27 0.61 -2.79
CA LEU A 50 -6.36 1.59 -1.70
C LEU A 50 -6.69 0.92 -0.36
N LEU A 51 -7.66 -0.01 -0.34
CA LEU A 51 -8.01 -0.77 0.86
C LEU A 51 -6.86 -1.65 1.36
N LYS A 52 -6.10 -2.25 0.45
CA LYS A 52 -4.94 -3.08 0.80
C LYS A 52 -3.83 -2.25 1.46
N ILE A 53 -3.49 -1.09 0.88
CA ILE A 53 -2.51 -0.16 1.48
C ILE A 53 -3.01 0.30 2.85
N LYS A 54 -4.27 0.71 2.96
CA LYS A 54 -4.88 1.13 4.23
C LYS A 54 -4.77 0.04 5.30
N SER A 55 -5.13 -1.21 4.98
CA SER A 55 -5.05 -2.32 5.94
C SER A 55 -3.63 -2.54 6.47
N ILE A 56 -2.60 -2.43 5.63
CA ILE A 56 -1.21 -2.57 6.08
C ILE A 56 -0.81 -1.41 7.01
N VAL A 57 -1.21 -0.18 6.66
CA VAL A 57 -0.96 1.02 7.48
C VAL A 57 -1.67 0.92 8.83
N ASP A 58 -2.94 0.50 8.85
CA ASP A 58 -3.73 0.33 10.08
C ASP A 58 -3.10 -0.74 10.99
N ASN A 59 -2.60 -1.85 10.44
CA ASN A 59 -1.87 -2.87 11.20
C ASN A 59 -0.56 -2.33 11.80
N LEU A 60 0.15 -1.45 11.09
CA LEU A 60 1.36 -0.80 11.61
C LEU A 60 1.00 0.15 12.76
N LEU A 61 -0.08 0.94 12.61
CA LEU A 61 -0.57 1.83 13.65
C LEU A 61 -1.00 1.08 14.92
N GLU A 62 -1.65 -0.08 14.77
CA GLU A 62 -2.08 -0.93 15.89
C GLU A 62 -0.90 -1.41 16.75
N ILE A 63 0.27 -1.60 16.15
CA ILE A 63 1.51 -2.04 16.82
C ILE A 63 2.34 -0.82 17.31
N GLY A 64 1.84 0.40 17.12
CA GLY A 64 2.48 1.64 17.57
C GLY A 64 3.43 2.28 16.55
N GLU A 65 3.48 1.77 15.32
CA GLU A 65 4.29 2.33 14.23
C GLU A 65 3.50 3.40 13.48
N ASN A 66 3.89 4.66 13.68
CA ASN A 66 3.29 5.78 12.97
C ASN A 66 3.92 5.96 11.58
N ILE A 67 3.06 6.02 10.57
CA ILE A 67 3.45 6.33 9.19
C ILE A 67 2.88 7.70 8.84
N THR A 68 3.76 8.61 8.42
CA THR A 68 3.37 9.97 8.02
C THR A 68 2.46 9.93 6.81
N GLU A 69 1.62 10.95 6.64
CA GLU A 69 0.76 11.03 5.47
C GLU A 69 1.55 11.09 4.16
N GLN A 70 2.68 11.80 4.16
CA GLN A 70 3.58 11.87 3.01
C GLN A 70 4.16 10.51 2.64
N ASP A 71 4.56 9.71 3.63
CA ASP A 71 5.05 8.35 3.38
C ASP A 71 3.94 7.45 2.81
N ARG A 72 2.70 7.56 3.33
CA ARG A 72 1.55 6.82 2.78
C ARG A 72 1.33 7.16 1.31
N ILE A 73 1.39 8.45 0.97
CA ILE A 73 1.29 8.94 -0.41
C ILE A 73 2.44 8.39 -1.26
N LEU A 74 3.67 8.43 -0.76
CA LEU A 74 4.83 7.90 -1.46
C LEU A 74 4.67 6.40 -1.79
N TYR A 75 4.33 5.58 -0.79
CA TYR A 75 4.12 4.14 -1.00
C TYR A 75 2.97 3.87 -1.96
N LEU A 76 1.88 4.63 -1.84
CA LEU A 76 0.72 4.53 -2.72
C LEU A 76 1.11 4.80 -4.17
N LEU A 77 1.83 5.88 -4.46
CA LEU A 77 2.26 6.25 -5.81
C LEU A 77 3.30 5.27 -6.37
N ALA A 78 4.23 4.79 -5.54
CA ALA A 78 5.28 3.85 -5.94
C ALA A 78 4.74 2.47 -6.37
N GLY A 79 3.53 2.11 -5.95
CA GLY A 79 2.87 0.87 -6.34
C GLY A 79 2.03 0.96 -7.63
N LEU A 80 1.91 2.15 -8.24
CA LEU A 80 1.14 2.34 -9.46
C LEU A 80 1.88 1.85 -10.72
N GLY A 81 1.10 1.39 -11.70
CA GLY A 81 1.60 0.97 -13.02
C GLY A 81 1.86 2.15 -13.97
N ALA A 82 2.45 1.85 -15.13
CA ALA A 82 2.81 2.86 -16.13
C ALA A 82 1.63 3.67 -16.65
N GLU A 83 0.42 3.11 -16.62
CA GLU A 83 -0.82 3.79 -17.01
C GLU A 83 -1.17 4.98 -16.10
N TYR A 84 -0.59 5.06 -14.91
CA TYR A 84 -0.75 6.16 -13.95
C TYR A 84 0.43 7.16 -13.96
N ASN A 85 1.43 7.02 -14.85
CA ASN A 85 2.61 7.90 -14.84
C ASN A 85 2.24 9.40 -14.95
N SER A 86 1.25 9.74 -15.76
CA SER A 86 0.77 11.13 -15.89
C SER A 86 0.17 11.66 -14.58
N PHE A 87 -0.52 10.80 -13.83
CA PHE A 87 -1.04 11.12 -12.50
C PHE A 87 0.09 11.35 -11.50
N VAL A 88 1.08 10.46 -11.47
CA VAL A 88 2.23 10.55 -10.55
C VAL A 88 3.00 11.85 -10.80
N ILE A 89 3.26 12.21 -12.07
CA ILE A 89 3.91 13.47 -12.43
C ILE A 89 3.08 14.67 -11.97
N SER A 90 1.76 14.66 -12.21
CA SER A 90 0.87 15.74 -11.79
C SER A 90 0.88 15.96 -10.27
N VAL A 91 0.84 14.88 -9.49
CA VAL A 91 0.89 14.97 -8.02
C VAL A 91 2.26 15.44 -7.52
N THR A 92 3.36 14.89 -8.06
CA THR A 92 4.73 15.20 -7.60
C THR A 92 5.27 16.55 -8.07
N SER A 93 4.74 17.11 -9.15
CA SER A 93 5.12 18.44 -9.67
C SER A 93 4.38 19.60 -8.99
N ARG A 94 3.40 19.30 -8.12
CA ARG A 94 2.60 20.31 -7.44
C ARG A 94 3.37 20.94 -6.29
N HIS A 95 3.28 22.27 -6.16
CA HIS A 95 3.93 23.02 -5.08
C HIS A 95 3.18 22.88 -3.73
N GLU A 96 1.85 22.78 -3.77
CA GLU A 96 1.02 22.63 -2.58
C GLU A 96 0.79 21.14 -2.28
N PRO A 97 1.01 20.68 -1.03
CA PRO A 97 0.79 19.29 -0.67
C PRO A 97 -0.70 18.95 -0.78
N LEU A 98 -0.98 17.77 -1.34
CA LEU A 98 -2.31 17.19 -1.39
C LEU A 98 -2.55 16.33 -0.17
N SER A 99 -3.77 16.36 0.35
CA SER A 99 -4.20 15.41 1.37
C SER A 99 -4.36 14.00 0.79
N LEU A 100 -4.23 13.00 1.64
CA LEU A 100 -4.44 11.59 1.25
C LEU A 100 -5.85 11.36 0.66
N GLU A 101 -6.88 12.04 1.20
CA GLU A 101 -8.27 11.92 0.74
C GLU A 101 -8.47 12.48 -0.67
N GLU A 102 -7.84 13.62 -0.98
CA GLU A 102 -7.84 14.18 -2.32
C GLU A 102 -7.17 13.22 -3.31
N ILE A 103 -6.02 12.66 -2.95
CA ILE A 103 -5.30 11.70 -3.81
C ILE A 103 -6.15 10.46 -4.08
N HIS A 104 -6.81 9.90 -3.06
CA HIS A 104 -7.73 8.76 -3.24
C HIS A 104 -8.85 9.09 -4.24
N SER A 105 -9.48 10.25 -4.07
CA SER A 105 -10.58 10.70 -4.94
C SER A 105 -10.13 10.92 -6.38
N MET A 106 -8.95 11.53 -6.56
CA MET A 106 -8.37 11.76 -7.88
C MET A 106 -7.95 10.44 -8.55
N LEU A 107 -7.42 9.47 -7.80
CA LEU A 107 -7.05 8.14 -8.32
C LEU A 107 -8.26 7.36 -8.83
N LEU A 108 -9.36 7.33 -8.07
CA LEU A 108 -10.61 6.69 -8.49
C LEU A 108 -11.17 7.34 -9.76
N THR A 109 -11.13 8.67 -9.83
CA THR A 109 -11.54 9.42 -11.03
C THR A 109 -10.64 9.09 -12.22
N HIS A 110 -9.33 8.96 -12.00
CA HIS A 110 -8.37 8.61 -13.04
C HIS A 110 -8.60 7.19 -13.57
N GLU A 111 -8.86 6.22 -12.70
CA GLU A 111 -9.20 4.84 -13.10
C GLU A 111 -10.44 4.81 -14.01
N ASN A 112 -11.50 5.53 -13.66
CA ASN A 112 -12.70 5.63 -14.49
C ASN A 112 -12.39 6.18 -15.89
N ARG A 113 -11.53 7.21 -15.99
CA ARG A 113 -11.08 7.75 -17.28
C ARG A 113 -10.28 6.73 -18.09
N LEU A 114 -9.36 6.01 -17.47
CA LEU A 114 -8.58 4.95 -18.12
C LEU A 114 -9.47 3.83 -18.67
N ASN A 115 -10.46 3.41 -17.88
CA ASN A 115 -11.42 2.39 -18.27
C ASN A 115 -12.25 2.84 -19.48
N ASN A 116 -12.80 4.06 -19.44
CA ASN A 116 -13.56 4.64 -20.55
C ASN A 116 -12.72 4.72 -21.84
N ASN A 117 -11.48 5.19 -21.74
CA ASN A 117 -10.56 5.28 -22.87
C ASN A 117 -10.24 3.90 -23.46
N THR A 118 -10.09 2.89 -22.61
CA THR A 118 -9.83 1.51 -23.04
C THR A 118 -11.02 0.92 -23.78
N GLN A 119 -12.25 1.17 -23.31
CA GLN A 119 -13.47 0.71 -23.98
C GLN A 119 -13.66 1.38 -25.35
N GLN A 120 -13.38 2.68 -25.45
CA GLN A 120 -13.44 3.40 -26.74
C GLN A 120 -12.45 2.83 -27.76
N LYS A 121 -11.21 2.58 -27.36
CA LYS A 121 -10.19 1.98 -28.24
C LYS A 121 -10.61 0.61 -28.77
N LYS A 122 -11.20 -0.23 -27.91
CA LYS A 122 -11.74 -1.54 -28.31
C LYS A 122 -12.84 -1.37 -29.35
N GLN A 123 -13.81 -0.49 -29.12
CA GLN A 123 -14.91 -0.26 -30.06
C GLN A 123 -14.43 0.22 -31.44
N ILE A 124 -13.43 1.11 -31.47
CA ILE A 124 -12.84 1.60 -32.72
C ILE A 124 -12.17 0.44 -33.48
N SER A 125 -11.38 -0.39 -32.76
CA SER A 125 -10.72 -1.55 -33.35
C SER A 125 -11.73 -2.57 -33.92
N TYR A 126 -12.80 -2.88 -33.19
CA TYR A 126 -13.86 -3.79 -33.69
C TYR A 126 -14.53 -3.26 -34.95
N LYS A 127 -14.83 -1.96 -35.03
CA LYS A 127 -15.45 -1.34 -36.21
C LYS A 127 -14.53 -1.40 -37.44
N GLN A 128 -13.21 -1.28 -37.26
CA GLN A 128 -12.23 -1.36 -38.35
C GLN A 128 -12.06 -2.77 -38.92
N ILE A 129 -12.26 -3.82 -38.10
CA ILE A 129 -12.19 -5.21 -38.56
C ILE A 129 -13.40 -5.57 -39.41
N LEU A 130 -14.61 -5.09 -39.05
CA LEU A 130 -15.84 -5.40 -39.78
C LEU A 130 -16.01 -4.62 -41.10
N GLN A 131 -15.14 -3.65 -41.36
CA GLN A 131 -15.14 -2.83 -42.58
C GLN A 131 -14.11 -3.31 -43.64
N GLN A 132 -13.41 -4.42 -43.37
CA GLN A 132 -12.48 -5.11 -44.28
C GLN A 132 -13.04 -6.47 -44.66
#